data_AF-A0A961UPP9-F1
#
_entry.id   AF-A0A961UPP9-F1
#
_cell.length_a   1.000
_cell.length_b   1.000
_cell.length_c   1.000
_cell.angle_alpha   90.00
_cell.angle_beta   90.00
_cell.angle_gamma   90.00
#
_symmetry.space_group_name_H-M   'P 1'
#
loop_
_entity.id
_entity.type
_entity.pdbx_description
1 polymer ?
#
loop_
_entity_poly.entity_id
_entity_poly.type
_entity_poly.pdbx_seq_one_letter_code
_entity_poly.pdbx_strand_id
1 'polypeptide(L)'
;SNHARRAFCGRCGTPLGYEAPDGLALSVLAFDEPARLAPTIAYGVEGKLPWADAVPHLPERHTMDDEEAAPFLATLVNYQHPDHDTETWPPQGGSPEDRG
;
A
#
# COMPACT_ATOMS: atom_id res chain seq x y z
N SER A 1 -18.53 1.15 12.96
CA SER A 1 -19.80 1.47 12.28
C SER A 1 -20.30 0.20 11.61
N ASN A 2 -21.58 -0.11 11.80
CA ASN A 2 -22.37 -1.13 11.08
C ASN A 2 -22.89 -0.61 9.73
N HIS A 3 -22.63 0.67 9.39
CA HIS A 3 -23.09 1.31 8.16
C HIS A 3 -22.05 1.32 7.03
N ALA A 4 -20.88 0.73 7.25
CA ALA A 4 -19.84 0.63 6.23
C ALA A 4 -19.10 -0.70 6.30
N ARG A 5 -18.72 -1.22 5.14
CA ARG A 5 -17.92 -2.44 5.00
C ARG A 5 -16.49 -2.03 4.65
N ARG A 6 -15.50 -2.64 5.29
CA ARG A 6 -14.08 -2.44 4.96
C ARG A 6 -13.56 -3.69 4.29
N ALA A 7 -12.95 -3.52 3.13
CA ALA A 7 -12.31 -4.60 2.40
C ALA A 7 -10.84 -4.68 2.82
N PHE A 8 -10.39 -5.89 3.12
CA PHE A 8 -9.00 -6.20 3.45
C PHE A 8 -8.50 -7.31 2.53
N CYS A 9 -7.21 -7.31 2.21
CA CYS A 9 -6.57 -8.45 1.55
C CYS A 9 -6.70 -9.68 2.44
N GLY A 10 -7.30 -10.76 1.92
CA GLY A 10 -7.50 -12.01 2.68
C GLY A 10 -6.21 -12.73 3.08
N ARG A 11 -5.05 -12.34 2.52
CA ARG A 11 -3.75 -12.94 2.82
C ARG A 11 -2.96 -12.15 3.87
N CYS A 12 -2.78 -10.84 3.67
CA CYS A 12 -1.90 -10.02 4.53
C CYS A 12 -2.65 -8.99 5.39
N GLY A 13 -3.97 -8.87 5.24
CA GLY A 13 -4.77 -7.91 6.01
C GLY A 13 -4.63 -6.44 5.58
N THR A 14 -3.93 -6.14 4.48
CA THR A 14 -3.83 -4.78 3.95
C THR A 14 -5.23 -4.20 3.68
N PRO A 15 -5.55 -2.98 4.15
CA PRO A 15 -6.83 -2.35 3.83
C PRO A 15 -6.89 -1.97 2.34
N LEU A 16 -7.90 -2.47 1.64
CA LEU A 16 -8.07 -2.28 0.19
C LEU A 16 -9.23 -1.35 -0.16
N GLY A 17 -10.22 -1.20 0.72
CA GLY A 17 -11.34 -0.34 0.41
C GLY A 17 -12.34 -0.16 1.55
N TYR A 18 -13.28 0.73 1.27
CA TYR A 18 -14.36 1.13 2.15
C TYR A 18 -15.62 1.31 1.31
N GLU A 19 -16.67 0.57 1.65
CA GLU A 19 -17.97 0.66 1.01
C GLU A 19 -18.98 1.22 2.00
N ALA A 20 -19.70 2.24 1.58
CA ALA A 20 -20.76 2.90 2.32
C ALA A 20 -21.92 3.26 1.35
N PRO A 21 -23.07 3.75 1.84
CA PRO A 21 -24.22 4.04 0.99
C PRO A 21 -23.95 5.01 -0.17
N ASP A 22 -22.92 5.84 -0.06
CA ASP A 22 -22.43 6.78 -1.07
C ASP A 22 -21.48 6.16 -2.10
N GLY A 23 -21.05 4.92 -1.91
CA GLY A 23 -20.31 4.14 -2.90
C GLY A 23 -19.11 3.38 -2.34
N LEU A 24 -18.26 2.93 -3.27
CA LEU A 24 -17.01 2.22 -2.99
C LEU A 24 -15.82 3.16 -3.13
N ALA A 25 -15.01 3.24 -2.08
CA ALA A 25 -13.68 3.84 -2.09
C ALA A 25 -12.62 2.74 -2.07
N LEU A 26 -11.55 2.90 -2.86
CA LEU A 26 -10.42 2.00 -2.92
C LEU A 26 -9.15 2.68 -2.40
N SER A 27 -8.26 1.91 -1.80
CA SER A 27 -6.94 2.39 -1.37
C SER A 27 -6.10 2.74 -2.60
N VAL A 28 -5.83 4.03 -2.83
CA VAL A 28 -5.06 4.50 -4.00
C VAL A 28 -3.67 3.87 -4.10
N LEU A 29 -3.03 3.57 -2.96
CA LEU A 29 -1.70 2.95 -2.91
C LEU A 29 -1.72 1.43 -3.16
N ALA A 30 -2.89 0.84 -3.43
CA ALA A 30 -3.01 -0.56 -3.84
C ALA A 30 -2.96 -0.74 -5.37
N PHE A 31 -2.98 0.35 -6.14
CA PHE A 31 -2.82 0.33 -7.59
C PHE A 31 -1.34 0.38 -7.98
N ASP A 32 -1.01 -0.15 -9.16
CA ASP A 32 0.37 -0.23 -9.65
C ASP A 32 0.93 1.14 -10.05
N GLU A 33 0.09 2.02 -10.61
CA GLU A 33 0.43 3.39 -10.97
C GLU A 33 -0.31 4.44 -10.12
N PRO A 34 -0.08 4.52 -8.79
CA PRO A 34 -0.85 5.38 -7.90
C PRO A 34 -0.69 6.87 -8.22
N ALA A 35 0.43 7.25 -8.86
CA ALA A 35 0.68 8.62 -9.32
C ALA A 35 -0.36 9.12 -10.35
N ARG A 36 -1.01 8.21 -11.09
CA ARG A 36 -2.08 8.56 -12.05
C ARG A 36 -3.43 8.79 -11.39
N LEU A 37 -3.55 8.47 -10.11
CA LEU A 37 -4.78 8.49 -9.32
C LEU A 37 -4.70 9.51 -8.18
N ALA A 38 -4.03 10.65 -8.42
CA ALA A 38 -3.88 11.71 -7.43
C ALA A 38 -5.25 12.15 -6.86
N PRO A 39 -5.45 12.14 -5.52
CA PRO A 39 -6.69 12.60 -4.91
C PRO A 39 -6.97 14.07 -5.23
N THR A 40 -8.22 14.39 -5.55
CA THR A 40 -8.67 15.76 -5.87
C THR A 40 -9.44 16.43 -4.75
N ILE A 41 -9.86 15.68 -3.73
CA ILE A 41 -10.66 16.16 -2.61
C ILE A 41 -10.11 15.53 -1.33
N ALA A 42 -9.90 16.35 -0.30
CA ALA A 42 -9.64 15.90 1.06
C ALA A 42 -10.97 15.85 1.83
N TYR A 43 -11.34 14.66 2.31
CA TYR A 43 -12.59 14.42 3.02
C TYR A 43 -12.32 14.03 4.48
N GLY A 44 -13.19 14.44 5.41
CA GLY A 44 -13.04 14.12 6.84
C GLY A 44 -11.89 14.86 7.53
N VAL A 45 -11.59 16.09 7.08
CA VAL A 45 -10.42 16.87 7.56
C VAL A 45 -10.49 17.24 9.04
N GLU A 46 -11.67 17.21 9.65
CA GLU A 46 -11.87 17.34 11.09
C GLU A 46 -11.18 16.23 11.90
N GLY A 47 -10.97 15.05 11.29
CA GLY A 47 -10.23 13.93 11.85
C GLY A 47 -8.76 13.88 11.41
N LYS A 48 -8.27 14.87 10.66
CA LYS A 48 -6.89 14.90 10.16
C LYS A 48 -5.90 14.88 11.33
N LEU A 49 -4.91 14.00 11.26
CA LEU A 49 -3.88 13.91 12.30
C LEU A 49 -3.04 15.21 12.33
N PRO A 50 -2.71 15.75 13.52
CA PRO A 50 -2.02 17.05 13.64
C PRO A 50 -0.67 17.12 12.91
N TRP A 51 0.02 15.99 12.76
CA TRP A 51 1.33 15.92 12.11
C TRP A 51 1.26 15.75 10.59
N ALA A 52 0.08 15.51 9.99
CA ALA A 52 -0.04 15.19 8.57
C ALA A 52 0.53 16.31 7.66
N ASP A 53 0.29 17.57 8.02
CA ASP A 53 0.80 18.73 7.26
C ASP A 53 2.31 18.95 7.46
N ALA A 54 2.90 18.34 8.48
CA ALA A 54 4.32 18.45 8.78
C ALA A 54 5.17 17.45 7.99
N VAL A 55 4.56 16.46 7.33
CA VAL A 55 5.26 15.40 6.58
C VAL A 55 6.30 15.95 5.59
N PRO A 56 6.02 17.00 4.79
CA PRO A 56 7.01 17.55 3.85
C PRO A 56 8.24 18.19 4.51
N HIS A 57 8.22 18.40 5.83
CA HIS A 57 9.33 19.00 6.59
C HIS A 57 10.10 17.95 7.42
N LEU A 58 9.71 16.67 7.33
CA LEU A 58 10.43 15.60 8.01
C LEU A 58 11.80 15.38 7.36
N PRO A 59 12.82 14.94 8.12
CA PRO A 59 14.10 14.56 7.53
C PRO A 59 13.91 13.45 6.48
N GLU A 60 14.37 13.71 5.26
CA GLU A 60 14.37 12.72 4.17
C GLU A 60 15.65 11.88 4.22
N ARG A 61 15.53 10.61 3.83
CA ARG A 61 16.64 9.66 3.67
C ARG A 61 16.40 8.87 2.40
N HIS A 62 17.40 8.80 1.54
CA HIS A 62 17.36 7.85 0.44
C HIS A 62 17.63 6.45 0.98
N THR A 63 17.03 5.45 0.34
CA THR A 63 17.20 4.03 0.71
C THR A 63 18.67 3.60 0.78
N MET A 64 19.54 4.24 -0.01
CA MET A 64 20.97 3.93 -0.07
C MET A 64 21.83 4.77 0.89
N ASP A 65 21.26 5.71 1.65
CA ASP A 65 22.01 6.53 2.61
C ASP A 65 22.40 5.73 3.87
N ASP A 66 21.81 4.55 4.07
CA ASP A 66 22.07 3.66 5.20
C ASP A 66 22.95 2.47 4.77
N GLU A 67 24.27 2.62 4.95
CA GLU A 67 25.25 1.55 4.66
C GLU A 67 25.04 0.31 5.54
N GLU A 68 24.49 0.46 6.74
CA GLU A 68 24.20 -0.65 7.65
C GLU A 68 22.97 -1.47 7.16
N ALA A 69 22.06 -0.84 6.42
CA ALA A 69 20.91 -1.51 5.79
C ALA A 69 21.25 -2.23 4.48
N ALA A 70 22.41 -1.98 3.86
CA ALA A 70 22.78 -2.57 2.57
C ALA A 70 22.73 -4.11 2.53
N PRO A 71 23.21 -4.86 3.56
CA PRO A 71 23.06 -6.31 3.59
C PRO A 71 21.60 -6.78 3.65
N PHE A 72 20.72 -6.04 4.31
CA PHE A 72 19.29 -6.35 4.36
C PHE A 72 18.62 -6.10 3.01
N LEU A 73 18.88 -4.93 2.40
CA LEU A 73 18.34 -4.57 1.09
C LEU A 73 18.72 -5.57 0.00
N ALA A 74 19.93 -6.14 0.07
CA ALA A 74 20.38 -7.18 -0.87
C ALA A 74 19.54 -8.48 -0.81
N THR A 75 18.79 -8.70 0.27
CA THR A 75 17.91 -9.87 0.46
C THR A 75 16.44 -9.60 0.19
N LEU A 76 16.07 -8.34 -0.09
CA LEU A 76 14.68 -7.93 -0.26
C LEU A 76 14.10 -8.52 -1.55
N VAL A 77 12.99 -9.26 -1.42
CA VAL A 77 12.23 -9.80 -2.55
C VAL A 77 10.91 -9.03 -2.68
N ASN A 78 10.63 -8.50 -3.87
CA ASN A 78 9.37 -7.83 -4.16
C ASN A 78 8.28 -8.86 -4.50
N TYR A 79 7.21 -8.90 -3.69
CA TYR A 79 6.02 -9.73 -3.90
C TYR A 79 4.79 -8.93 -4.34
N GLN A 80 4.99 -7.71 -4.85
CA GLN A 80 3.95 -6.91 -5.50
C GLN A 80 3.76 -7.40 -6.93
N HIS A 81 2.51 -7.44 -7.38
CA HIS A 81 2.19 -7.78 -8.76
C HIS A 81 2.88 -6.78 -9.71
N PRO A 82 3.45 -7.23 -10.84
CA PRO A 82 4.08 -6.31 -11.78
C PRO A 82 3.04 -5.53 -12.59
N ASP A 83 3.42 -4.38 -13.14
CA ASP A 83 2.55 -3.48 -13.91
C ASP A 83 2.35 -3.97 -15.36
N HIS A 84 1.77 -5.17 -15.51
CA HIS A 84 1.29 -5.76 -16.75
C HIS A 84 0.47 -7.02 -16.43
N ASP A 85 -0.38 -7.45 -17.36
CA ASP A 85 -1.11 -8.71 -17.25
C ASP A 85 -0.12 -9.88 -17.10
N THR A 86 -0.26 -10.65 -16.02
CA THR A 86 0.49 -11.88 -15.82
C THR A 86 -0.43 -13.08 -15.97
N GLU A 87 -0.03 -14.06 -16.76
CA GLU A 87 -0.80 -15.31 -16.91
C GLU A 87 -0.82 -16.14 -15.61
N THR A 88 0.15 -15.94 -14.71
CA THR A 88 0.25 -16.64 -13.43
C THR A 88 0.89 -15.75 -12.36
N TRP A 89 0.17 -15.53 -11.25
CA TRP A 89 0.65 -14.78 -10.09
C TRP A 89 0.21 -15.43 -8.76
N PRO A 90 1.09 -15.54 -7.75
CA PRO A 90 2.52 -15.23 -7.77
C PRO A 90 3.34 -16.23 -8.63
N PRO A 91 4.60 -15.91 -9.00
CA PRO A 91 5.45 -16.82 -9.75
C PRO A 91 5.71 -18.12 -8.97
N GLN A 92 5.73 -19.26 -9.66
CA GLN A 92 6.05 -20.56 -9.04
C GLN A 92 7.48 -20.53 -8.47
N GLY A 93 7.60 -20.74 -7.15
CA GLY A 93 8.88 -20.70 -6.43
C GLY A 93 9.19 -19.37 -5.72
N GLY A 94 8.31 -18.38 -5.77
CA GLY A 94 8.37 -17.24 -4.83
C GLY A 94 7.74 -17.65 -3.50
N SER A 95 8.51 -17.92 -2.45
CA SER A 95 7.93 -18.39 -1.17
C SER A 95 8.82 -18.11 0.04
N PRO A 96 8.23 -17.92 1.23
CA PRO A 96 8.53 -18.91 2.29
C PRO A 96 7.36 -19.56 3.04
N GLU A 97 6.10 -19.23 2.79
CA GLU A 97 5.00 -20.13 3.21
C GLU A 97 4.43 -20.83 1.98
N ASP A 98 5.26 -21.69 1.40
CA ASP A 98 4.79 -22.76 0.55
C ASP A 98 4.01 -23.70 1.48
N ARG A 99 2.67 -23.65 1.39
CA ARG A 99 1.74 -24.73 1.76
C ARG A 99 1.60 -24.99 3.27
N GLY A 100 0.64 -24.31 3.88
CA GLY A 100 -0.02 -24.71 5.12
C GLY A 100 -1.44 -24.17 5.14
#